data_AF-A0A0B0EJQ2-F1
#
_entry.id   AF-A0A0B0EJQ2-F1
#
_cell.length_a   1.000
_cell.length_b   1.000
_cell.length_c   1.000
_cell.angle_alpha   90.00
_cell.angle_beta   90.00
_cell.angle_gamma   90.00
#
_symmetry.space_group_name_H-M   'P 1'
#
loop_
_entity.id
_entity.type
_entity.pdbx_description
1 polymer ?
#
loop_
_entity_poly.entity_id
_entity_poly.type
_entity_poly.pdbx_seq_one_letter_code
_entity_poly.pdbx_strand_id
1 'polypeptide(L)' 'MGLSRKSYWRFSKTLATNCGLSNAILEKEGLTSIRELWCKVHHPATAR' A
#
# COMPACT_ATOMS: atom_id res chain seq x y z
N MET A 1 9.36 -18.42 -21.32
CA MET A 1 8.31 -17.58 -20.71
C MET A 1 8.49 -17.58 -19.20
N GLY A 2 9.02 -16.48 -18.64
CA GLY A 2 9.61 -16.42 -17.30
C GLY A 2 8.65 -15.94 -16.22
N LEU A 3 7.67 -16.75 -15.85
CA LEU A 3 6.89 -16.50 -14.64
C LEU A 3 7.67 -17.00 -13.41
N SER A 4 7.60 -16.23 -12.32
CA SER A 4 8.28 -16.59 -11.08
C SER A 4 7.73 -17.92 -10.56
N ARG A 5 8.63 -18.85 -10.17
CA ARG A 5 8.24 -20.12 -9.51
C ARG A 5 7.80 -19.93 -8.05
N LYS A 6 7.79 -18.70 -7.54
CA LYS A 6 7.40 -18.39 -6.16
C LYS A 6 5.88 -18.45 -6.03
N SER A 7 5.40 -19.05 -4.94
CA SER A 7 3.98 -18.99 -4.56
C SER A 7 3.53 -17.53 -4.42
N TYR A 8 2.25 -17.26 -4.70
CA TYR A 8 1.69 -15.90 -4.71
C TYR A 8 2.03 -15.07 -3.47
N TRP A 9 1.94 -15.65 -2.28
CA TRP A 9 2.29 -14.97 -1.03
C TRP A 9 3.77 -14.59 -0.91
N ARG A 10 4.66 -15.42 -1.45
CA ARG A 10 6.10 -15.12 -1.47
C ARG A 10 6.44 -14.15 -2.60
N PHE A 11 5.66 -14.16 -3.68
CA PHE A 11 5.79 -13.25 -4.80
C PHE A 11 5.34 -11.83 -4.44
N SER A 12 4.23 -11.67 -3.71
CA SER A 12 3.71 -10.35 -3.30
C SER A 12 4.71 -9.53 -2.49
N LYS A 13 5.59 -10.19 -1.73
CA LYS A 13 6.62 -9.55 -0.89
C LYS A 13 7.94 -9.30 -1.61
N THR A 14 8.03 -9.61 -2.90
CA THR A 14 9.26 -9.36 -3.65
C THR A 14 9.42 -7.88 -3.96
N LEU A 15 10.67 -7.43 -4.07
CA LEU A 15 10.98 -6.04 -4.42
C LEU A 15 10.35 -5.64 -5.76
N ALA A 16 10.37 -6.55 -6.75
CA ALA A 16 9.76 -6.30 -8.05
C ALA A 16 8.26 -5.97 -7.94
N THR A 17 7.52 -6.74 -7.13
CA THR A 17 6.09 -6.48 -6.89
C THR A 17 5.89 -5.21 -6.07
N ASN A 18 6.68 -4.96 -5.02
CA ASN A 18 6.56 -3.75 -4.20
C ASN A 18 6.92 -2.46 -4.96
N CYS A 19 7.84 -2.53 -5.93
CA CYS A 19 8.14 -1.40 -6.82
C CYS A 19 6.97 -1.11 -7.78
N GLY A 20 6.37 -2.16 -8.36
CA GLY A 20 5.25 -2.02 -9.28
C GLY A 20 3.90 -1.72 -8.62
N LEU A 21 3.69 -2.17 -7.38
CA LEU A 21 2.50 -1.97 -6.56
C LEU A 21 2.86 -1.20 -5.29
N SER A 22 3.52 -0.06 -5.47
CA SER A 22 3.87 0.83 -4.36
C SER A 22 2.63 1.55 -3.82
N ASN A 23 2.69 2.02 -2.57
CA ASN A 23 1.58 2.75 -1.93
C ASN A 23 1.14 3.97 -2.76
N ALA A 24 2.07 4.66 -3.41
CA ALA A 24 1.75 5.81 -4.27
C ALA A 24 0.95 5.42 -5.52
N ILE A 25 1.12 4.21 -6.03
CA ILE A 25 0.31 3.69 -7.15
C ILE A 25 -1.06 3.27 -6.63
N LEU A 26 -1.11 2.58 -5.50
CA LEU A 26 -2.37 2.15 -4.88
C LEU A 26 -3.26 3.34 -4.48
N GLU A 27 -2.67 4.42 -3.98
CA GLU A 27 -3.38 5.67 -3.67
C GLU A 27 -3.95 6.33 -4.92
N LYS A 28 -3.24 6.28 -6.06
CA LYS A 28 -3.74 6.79 -7.35
C LYS A 28 -4.93 5.99 -7.88
N GLU A 29 -4.95 4.70 -7.63
CA GLU A 29 -6.10 3.82 -7.94
C GLU A 29 -7.28 4.02 -6.95
N GLY A 30 -7.14 4.92 -5.97
CA GLY A 30 -8.19 5.25 -5.01
C GLY A 30 -8.15 4.42 -3.72
N LEU A 31 -7.10 3.62 -3.50
CA LEU A 31 -6.93 2.91 -2.23
C LEU A 31 -6.54 3.91 -1.13
N THR A 32 -7.41 4.08 -0.14
CA THR A 32 -7.14 4.98 0.98
C THR A 32 -6.35 4.28 2.08
N SER A 33 -5.37 4.99 2.64
CA SER A 33 -4.57 4.48 3.74
C SER A 33 -5.35 4.51 5.06
N ILE A 34 -5.57 3.35 5.67
CA ILE A 34 -6.26 3.22 6.97
C ILE A 34 -5.55 4.03 8.05
N ARG A 35 -4.21 4.06 8.03
CA ARG A 35 -3.42 4.86 8.97
C ARG A 35 -3.75 6.35 8.85
N GLU A 36 -3.87 6.85 7.62
CA GLU A 36 -4.17 8.27 7.39
C GLU A 36 -5.58 8.62 7.88
N LEU A 37 -6.57 7.74 7.62
CA LEU A 37 -7.92 7.89 8.15
C LEU A 37 -7.92 7.88 9.69
N TRP A 38 -7.19 6.96 10.29
CA TRP A 38 -7.06 6.88 11.75
C TRP A 38 -6.44 8.14 12.35
N CYS A 39 -5.35 8.65 11.77
CA CYS A 39 -4.74 9.90 12.20
C CYS A 39 -5.70 11.09 12.08
N LYS A 40 -6.49 11.18 11.00
CA LYS A 40 -7.51 12.24 10.83
C LYS A 40 -8.59 12.19 11.91
N VAL A 41 -9.01 11.00 12.32
CA VAL A 41 -10.03 10.81 13.37
C VAL A 41 -9.48 11.14 14.76
N HIS A 42 -8.26 10.70 15.07
CA HIS A 42 -7.68 10.84 16.41
C HIS A 42 -6.98 12.18 16.68
N HIS A 43 -6.49 12.85 15.64
CA HIS A 43 -5.84 14.16 15.75
C HIS A 43 -6.52 15.17 14.81
N PRO A 44 -7.78 15.54 15.06
CA PRO A 44 -8.39 16.64 14.31
C PRO A 44 -7.60 17.91 14.62
N ALA A 45 -7.09 18.58 13.58
CA ALA A 45 -6.26 19.78 13.68
C ALA A 45 -6.94 20.98 14.40
N THR A 46 -8.20 20.84 14.82
CA THR A 46 -9.05 21.86 15.44
C THR A 46 -9.15 21.76 16.97
N ALA A 47 -8.38 20.88 17.63
CA ALA A 47 -8.31 20.83 19.10
C ALA A 47 -7.06 21.56 19.64
N ARG A 48 -6.85 22.81 19.20
CA ARG A 48 -5.89 23.73 19.81
C ARG A 48 -6.51 25.11 19.97
#